data_AF-A0A124FYB8-F1
#
_entry.id   AF-A0A124FYB8-F1
#
_cell.length_a   1.000
_cell.length_b   1.000
_cell.length_c   1.000
_cell.angle_alpha   90.00
_cell.angle_beta   90.00
_cell.angle_gamma   90.00
#
_symmetry.space_group_name_H-M   'P 1'
#
loop_
_entity.id
_entity.type
_entity.pdbx_description
1 polymer ?
#
loop_
_entity_poly.entity_id
_entity_poly.type
_entity_poly.pdbx_seq_one_letter_code
_entity_poly.pdbx_strand_id
1 'polypeptide(L)'
;IYRTVIATKAFGMGVDIPDIDEVFHHSVPSIMADYVQEIGRAGRDGRPSVASTHFHTKDLSDSLKLSKISVPEQWKMRHIMEHIGTLIRQSKNGEIVLSLDDIRYLLITGKDKYNEETIRDKARVAIFLIQKDLENRTGKQILIRKGETYQYLYFTASNDDAEELMKTFPEISRESSGYSRKGFFHNEEIRSVGAVYKIDISALWARLYRDRNLRKLVWQFMRFPSKILGKPVIPKIAVEMSVIKDMDSIRQQLTRFIEILGEFALDSARKQMDEKSLFDGIISKVKSASLLTGVQDLDIKIRNIVKNNFVSYNGDRFQTGLFKCRGEIGNYTYTVQNIPNITKDRWLYKLEELLEPCEEGICRLYLNGQDEYTEVITSLLNILDILGMANVKFSGGESCAVHLKCTDRNYILNNFKNYYCEITRDIRRRIDREEQIMRDFFTMKLDDSQRWDFIENYFLGRIY
;
A
#
# COMPACT_ATOMS: atom_id res chain seq x y z
N ILE A 1 -17.79 11.02 42.25
CA ILE A 1 -16.75 12.03 41.94
C ILE A 1 -15.48 11.25 41.63
N TYR A 2 -15.05 11.24 40.36
CA TYR A 2 -13.79 10.61 39.99
C TYR A 2 -12.66 11.60 40.26
N ARG A 3 -11.59 11.15 40.94
CA ARG A 3 -10.41 12.00 41.25
C ARG A 3 -9.35 11.95 40.14
N THR A 4 -9.48 11.04 39.19
CA THR A 4 -8.50 10.82 38.13
C THR A 4 -9.24 10.38 36.87
N VAL A 5 -8.81 10.88 35.72
CA VAL A 5 -9.30 10.48 34.41
C VAL A 5 -8.10 9.96 33.61
N ILE A 6 -8.21 8.74 33.10
CA ILE A 6 -7.22 8.16 32.20
C ILE A 6 -7.75 8.32 30.78
N ALA A 7 -6.97 9.03 29.94
CA ALA A 7 -7.40 9.45 28.62
C ALA A 7 -6.29 9.27 27.58
N THR A 8 -6.69 9.09 26.32
CA THR A 8 -5.79 9.22 25.16
C THR A 8 -5.98 10.61 24.52
N LYS A 9 -5.09 10.99 23.60
CA LYS A 9 -5.18 12.25 22.84
C LYS A 9 -6.58 12.53 22.28
N ALA A 10 -7.30 11.49 21.86
CA ALA A 10 -8.65 11.59 21.28
C ALA A 10 -9.70 12.21 22.23
N PHE A 11 -9.47 12.18 23.54
CA PHE A 11 -10.38 12.73 24.54
C PHE A 11 -10.09 14.21 24.87
N GLY A 12 -9.02 14.81 24.34
CA GLY A 12 -8.54 16.12 24.79
C GLY A 12 -9.27 17.33 24.21
N MET A 13 -9.74 17.29 22.96
CA MET A 13 -10.32 18.49 22.35
C MET A 13 -11.68 18.83 23.00
N GLY A 14 -11.78 20.01 23.61
CA GLY A 14 -13.04 20.53 24.18
C GLY A 14 -13.26 20.26 25.67
N VAL A 15 -12.34 19.56 26.35
CA VAL A 15 -12.38 19.43 27.82
C VAL A 15 -11.85 20.73 28.45
N ASP A 16 -12.73 21.44 29.15
CA ASP A 16 -12.43 22.65 29.91
C ASP A 16 -12.85 22.46 31.37
N ILE A 17 -11.90 21.96 32.16
CA ILE A 17 -12.07 21.74 33.60
C ILE A 17 -11.09 22.69 34.29
N PRO A 18 -11.56 23.70 35.02
CA PRO A 18 -10.70 24.79 35.51
C PRO A 18 -9.77 24.36 36.65
N ASP A 19 -10.15 23.35 37.43
CA ASP A 19 -9.55 22.95 38.70
C ASP A 19 -8.66 21.69 38.60
N ILE A 20 -7.99 21.49 37.47
CA ILE A 20 -7.02 20.39 37.30
C ILE A 20 -5.71 20.74 38.01
N ASP A 21 -5.39 20.00 39.08
CA ASP A 21 -4.17 20.18 39.87
C ASP A 21 -2.93 19.52 39.23
N GLU A 22 -3.10 18.43 38.48
CA GLU A 22 -1.99 17.68 37.87
C GLU A 22 -2.36 17.11 36.49
N VAL A 23 -1.43 17.20 35.54
CA VAL A 23 -1.42 16.44 34.28
C VAL A 23 -0.20 15.51 34.30
N PHE A 24 -0.44 14.20 34.25
CA PHE A 24 0.61 13.18 34.20
C PHE A 24 0.64 12.49 32.84
N HIS A 25 1.79 12.52 32.17
CA HIS A 25 2.04 11.78 30.93
C HIS A 25 2.67 10.43 31.22
N HIS A 26 1.93 9.35 30.94
CA HIS A 26 2.49 7.99 30.92
C HIS A 26 3.42 7.74 29.72
N SER A 27 3.15 8.43 28.60
CA SER A 27 3.98 8.44 27.40
C SER A 27 3.96 9.84 26.80
N VAL A 28 5.10 10.27 26.27
CA VAL A 28 5.26 11.63 25.71
C VAL A 28 4.56 11.79 24.36
N PRO A 29 3.97 12.97 24.10
CA PRO A 29 3.50 13.34 22.76
C PRO A 29 4.63 13.39 21.73
N SER A 30 4.28 13.33 20.44
CA SER A 30 5.27 13.31 19.34
C SER A 30 5.85 14.68 19.01
N ILE A 31 5.15 15.76 19.33
CA ILE A 31 5.52 17.15 18.99
C ILE A 31 5.31 18.06 20.19
N MET A 32 6.10 19.14 20.27
CA MET A 32 6.08 20.06 21.41
C MET A 32 4.74 20.78 21.57
N ALA A 33 4.10 21.15 20.45
CA ALA A 33 2.80 21.81 20.46
C ALA A 33 1.71 20.97 21.15
N ASP A 34 1.70 19.65 20.94
CA ASP A 34 0.76 18.74 21.60
C ASP A 34 1.05 18.65 23.10
N TYR A 35 2.31 18.53 23.49
CA TYR A 35 2.71 18.49 24.90
C TYR A 35 2.26 19.74 25.65
N VAL A 36 2.49 20.92 25.08
CA VAL A 36 2.09 22.20 25.68
C VAL A 36 0.57 22.32 25.77
N GLN A 37 -0.16 21.91 24.72
CA GLN A 37 -1.62 21.87 24.74
C GLN A 37 -2.16 20.96 25.85
N GLU A 38 -1.51 19.82 26.09
CA GLU A 38 -1.93 18.83 27.08
C GLU A 38 -1.63 19.28 28.51
N ILE A 39 -0.42 19.79 28.80
CA ILE A 39 -0.08 20.30 30.14
C ILE A 39 -0.83 21.58 30.47
N GLY A 40 -1.18 22.41 29.48
CA GLY A 40 -1.98 23.64 29.63
C GLY A 40 -3.44 23.43 30.05
N ARG A 41 -3.82 22.20 30.41
CA ARG A 41 -5.08 21.89 31.07
C ARG A 41 -5.02 22.10 32.57
N ALA A 42 -3.85 21.93 33.17
CA ALA A 42 -3.62 22.21 34.57
C ALA A 42 -3.54 23.72 34.84
N GLY A 43 -3.90 24.14 36.06
CA GLY A 43 -3.68 25.51 36.54
C GLY A 43 -4.50 26.61 35.86
N ARG A 44 -5.63 26.27 35.22
CA ARG A 44 -6.51 27.25 34.56
C ARG A 44 -7.19 28.20 35.54
N ASP A 45 -7.41 27.76 36.77
CA ASP A 45 -7.91 28.57 37.87
C ASP A 45 -6.84 29.43 38.57
N GLY A 46 -5.60 29.40 38.07
CA GLY A 46 -4.48 30.17 38.60
C GLY A 46 -3.83 29.58 39.85
N ARG A 47 -4.28 28.41 40.34
CA ARG A 47 -3.59 27.71 41.43
C ARG A 47 -2.30 27.06 40.92
N PRO A 48 -1.28 26.88 41.78
CA PRO A 48 -0.12 26.07 41.43
C PRO A 48 -0.56 24.68 41.01
N SER A 49 -0.03 24.20 39.89
CA SER A 49 -0.35 22.89 39.34
C SER A 49 0.89 22.24 38.75
N VAL A 50 0.85 20.91 38.61
CA VAL A 50 2.01 20.11 38.23
C VAL A 50 1.80 19.47 36.87
N ALA A 51 2.81 19.57 36.01
CA ALA A 51 2.93 18.75 34.82
C ALA A 51 4.07 17.77 35.03
N SER A 52 3.76 16.47 35.08
CA SER A 52 4.70 15.40 35.37
C SER A 52 4.71 14.41 34.21
N THR A 53 5.87 13.83 33.90
CA THR A 53 6.02 12.94 32.75
C THR A 53 6.95 11.79 33.07
N HIS A 54 6.49 10.57 32.80
CA HIS A 54 7.38 9.43 32.73
C HIS A 54 7.98 9.37 31.32
N PHE A 55 9.30 9.47 31.23
CA PHE A 55 10.01 9.49 29.96
C PHE A 55 11.03 8.37 29.87
N HIS A 56 10.91 7.56 28.82
CA HIS A 56 11.96 6.68 28.36
C HIS A 56 12.38 7.07 26.94
N THR A 57 13.68 7.00 26.63
CA THR A 57 14.22 7.42 25.32
C THR A 57 13.65 6.66 24.12
N LYS A 58 13.01 5.51 24.35
CA LYS A 58 12.31 4.70 23.35
C LYS A 58 10.91 5.22 23.00
N ASP A 59 10.25 5.97 23.88
CA ASP A 59 8.86 6.41 23.70
C ASP A 59 8.71 7.31 22.47
N LEU A 60 9.66 8.22 22.27
CA LEU A 60 9.73 9.06 21.06
C LEU A 60 9.91 8.23 19.79
N SER A 61 10.71 7.16 19.86
CA SER A 61 11.02 6.34 18.68
C SER A 61 9.78 5.61 18.13
N ASP A 62 8.82 5.23 18.98
CA ASP A 62 7.64 4.48 18.55
C ASP A 62 6.53 5.39 18.02
N SER A 63 6.31 6.52 18.70
CA SER A 63 5.41 7.60 18.25
C SER A 63 5.84 8.17 16.88
N LEU A 64 7.14 8.34 16.71
CA LEU A 64 7.73 8.79 15.46
C LEU A 64 7.60 7.77 14.32
N LYS A 65 7.89 6.49 14.57
CA LYS A 65 7.72 5.44 13.57
C LYS A 65 6.30 5.48 13.01
N LEU A 66 5.28 5.65 13.87
CA LEU A 66 3.89 5.75 13.45
C LEU A 66 3.63 6.99 12.57
N SER A 67 4.15 8.17 12.94
CA SER A 67 4.00 9.38 12.13
C SER A 67 4.67 9.24 10.75
N LYS A 68 5.89 8.68 10.68
CA LYS A 68 6.62 8.43 9.44
C LYS A 68 5.96 7.37 8.55
N ILE A 69 5.32 6.36 9.15
CA ILE A 69 4.58 5.30 8.42
C ILE A 69 3.41 5.89 7.62
N SER A 70 2.82 6.99 8.07
CA SER A 70 1.72 7.65 7.36
C SER A 70 2.16 8.39 6.09
N VAL A 71 3.45 8.74 5.97
CA VAL A 71 4.01 9.49 4.85
C VAL A 71 4.62 8.53 3.83
N PRO A 72 4.14 8.49 2.56
CA PRO A 72 4.72 7.65 1.53
C PRO A 72 6.23 7.86 1.36
N GLU A 73 6.96 6.75 1.22
CA GLU A 73 8.42 6.77 1.00
C GLU A 73 8.75 7.30 -0.40
N GLN A 74 9.93 7.93 -0.54
CA GLN A 74 10.35 8.54 -1.80
C GLN A 74 10.37 7.56 -2.96
N TRP A 75 10.85 6.33 -2.74
CA TRP A 75 10.86 5.30 -3.78
C TRP A 75 9.45 4.93 -4.24
N LYS A 76 8.44 4.94 -3.36
CA LYS A 76 7.04 4.69 -3.71
C LYS A 76 6.49 5.84 -4.56
N MET A 77 6.81 7.08 -4.19
CA MET A 77 6.41 8.27 -4.94
C MET A 77 7.03 8.27 -6.34
N ARG A 78 8.30 7.89 -6.47
CA ARG A 78 8.97 7.69 -7.76
C ARG A 78 8.30 6.60 -8.57
N HIS A 79 8.02 5.45 -7.96
CA HIS A 79 7.36 4.31 -8.62
C HIS A 79 5.97 4.68 -9.16
N ILE A 80 5.16 5.38 -8.37
CA ILE A 80 3.84 5.89 -8.82
C ILE A 80 4.03 6.88 -9.99
N MET A 81 5.04 7.74 -9.93
CA MET A 81 5.34 8.69 -11.00
C MET A 81 5.83 7.98 -12.29
N GLU A 82 6.58 6.89 -12.17
CA GLU A 82 6.96 6.02 -13.28
C GLU A 82 5.73 5.39 -13.95
N HIS A 83 4.80 4.88 -13.16
CA HIS A 83 3.54 4.34 -13.66
C HIS A 83 2.72 5.40 -14.40
N ILE A 84 2.58 6.60 -13.81
CA ILE A 84 1.93 7.76 -14.46
C ILE A 84 2.65 8.12 -15.77
N GLY A 85 3.99 8.13 -15.78
CA GLY A 85 4.80 8.41 -16.97
C GLY A 85 4.57 7.39 -18.09
N THR A 86 4.46 6.09 -17.74
CA THR A 86 4.14 5.02 -18.68
C THR A 86 2.75 5.19 -19.28
N LEU A 87 1.74 5.48 -18.46
CA LEU A 87 0.37 5.75 -18.93
C LEU A 87 0.32 6.98 -19.86
N ILE A 88 1.07 8.05 -19.55
CA ILE A 88 1.14 9.26 -20.40
C ILE A 88 1.85 9.00 -21.73
N ARG A 89 2.84 8.10 -21.75
CA ARG A 89 3.50 7.68 -22.98
C ARG A 89 2.52 6.98 -23.93
N GLN A 90 1.64 6.14 -23.37
CA GLN A 90 0.62 5.41 -24.11
C GLN A 90 -0.59 6.28 -24.50
N SER A 91 -0.83 7.37 -23.77
CA SER A 91 -1.94 8.30 -24.04
C SER A 91 -1.62 9.28 -25.16
N LYS A 92 -2.53 9.45 -26.13
CA LYS A 92 -2.38 10.41 -27.24
C LYS A 92 -2.63 11.86 -26.82
N ASN A 93 -3.60 12.09 -25.93
CA ASN A 93 -4.09 13.42 -25.55
C ASN A 93 -3.71 13.80 -24.10
N GLY A 94 -2.89 12.99 -23.43
CA GLY A 94 -2.53 13.18 -22.03
C GLY A 94 -3.62 12.77 -21.02
N GLU A 95 -4.74 12.19 -21.48
CA GLU A 95 -5.73 11.60 -20.58
C GLU A 95 -5.32 10.18 -20.23
N ILE A 96 -5.26 9.91 -18.94
CA ILE A 96 -4.88 8.61 -18.40
C ILE A 96 -5.89 8.19 -17.34
N VAL A 97 -6.01 6.88 -17.18
CA VAL A 97 -6.83 6.24 -16.16
C VAL A 97 -5.90 5.42 -15.29
N LEU A 98 -5.78 5.81 -14.03
CA LEU A 98 -4.95 5.14 -13.02
C LEU A 98 -5.85 4.37 -12.07
N SER A 99 -5.80 3.03 -12.08
CA SER A 99 -6.52 2.26 -11.07
C SER A 99 -5.86 2.46 -9.72
N LEU A 100 -6.64 2.62 -8.65
CA LEU A 100 -6.06 2.64 -7.31
C LEU A 100 -5.38 1.30 -6.99
N ASP A 101 -5.83 0.20 -7.59
CA ASP A 101 -5.21 -1.11 -7.43
C ASP A 101 -3.81 -1.22 -8.05
N ASP A 102 -3.50 -0.39 -9.05
CA ASP A 102 -2.16 -0.34 -9.69
C ASP A 102 -1.07 0.07 -8.71
N ILE A 103 -1.42 0.80 -7.65
CA ILE A 103 -0.44 1.40 -6.73
C ILE A 103 -0.70 1.07 -5.26
N ARG A 104 -1.84 0.47 -4.94
CA ARG A 104 -2.25 0.19 -3.55
C ARG A 104 -1.22 -0.64 -2.79
N TYR A 105 -0.60 -1.60 -3.48
CA TYR A 105 0.29 -2.58 -2.88
C TYR A 105 1.59 -1.92 -2.35
N LEU A 106 2.00 -0.80 -2.95
CA LEU A 106 3.14 0.01 -2.49
C LEU A 106 2.85 0.61 -1.11
N LEU A 107 1.59 0.90 -0.83
CA LEU A 107 1.15 1.72 0.31
C LEU A 107 0.68 0.88 1.50
N ILE A 108 0.72 -0.44 1.37
CA ILE A 108 0.49 -1.38 2.47
C ILE A 108 1.59 -1.21 3.52
N THR A 109 1.18 -1.06 4.77
CA THR A 109 2.07 -0.96 5.93
C THR A 109 1.55 -1.83 7.07
N GLY A 110 2.24 -2.92 7.40
CA GLY A 110 1.96 -3.75 8.57
C GLY A 110 0.47 -4.08 8.75
N LYS A 111 -0.16 -3.46 9.76
CA LYS A 111 -1.57 -3.67 10.16
C LYS A 111 -2.62 -3.23 9.12
N ASP A 112 -2.26 -2.37 8.17
CA ASP A 112 -3.22 -1.88 7.16
C ASP A 112 -3.53 -2.92 6.08
N LYS A 113 -2.80 -4.06 6.04
CA LYS A 113 -2.98 -5.13 5.06
C LYS A 113 -4.43 -5.62 4.94
N TYR A 114 -5.24 -5.42 5.99
CA TYR A 114 -6.65 -5.84 6.06
C TYR A 114 -7.67 -4.71 5.95
N ASN A 115 -7.23 -3.46 5.86
CA ASN A 115 -8.11 -2.30 5.74
C ASN A 115 -8.01 -1.70 4.33
N GLU A 116 -8.80 -2.27 3.42
CA GLU A 116 -8.91 -1.84 2.02
C GLU A 116 -9.28 -0.36 1.86
N GLU A 117 -10.06 0.21 2.79
CA GLU A 117 -10.42 1.62 2.74
C GLU A 117 -9.23 2.52 3.09
N THR A 118 -8.51 2.19 4.16
CA THR A 118 -7.28 2.92 4.52
C THR A 118 -6.24 2.88 3.41
N ILE A 119 -6.01 1.72 2.78
CA ILE A 119 -5.03 1.61 1.69
C ILE A 119 -5.45 2.48 0.49
N ARG A 120 -6.75 2.48 0.15
CA ARG A 120 -7.31 3.30 -0.92
C ARG A 120 -7.10 4.79 -0.66
N ASP A 121 -7.34 5.23 0.57
CA ASP A 121 -7.14 6.63 0.95
C ASP A 121 -5.66 7.02 0.91
N LYS A 122 -4.75 6.13 1.30
CA LYS A 122 -3.31 6.34 1.10
C LYS A 122 -2.96 6.51 -0.38
N ALA A 123 -3.56 5.72 -1.27
CA ALA A 123 -3.33 5.84 -2.72
C ALA A 123 -3.79 7.20 -3.25
N ARG A 124 -4.96 7.67 -2.81
CA ARG A 124 -5.45 9.02 -3.15
C ARG A 124 -4.54 10.12 -2.63
N VAL A 125 -4.08 10.00 -1.39
CA VAL A 125 -3.13 10.95 -0.77
C VAL A 125 -1.81 10.98 -1.54
N ALA A 126 -1.27 9.82 -1.94
CA ALA A 126 -0.04 9.77 -2.74
C ALA A 126 -0.20 10.49 -4.09
N ILE A 127 -1.30 10.23 -4.83
CA ILE A 127 -1.59 10.92 -6.09
C ILE A 127 -1.73 12.43 -5.87
N PHE A 128 -2.44 12.84 -4.81
CA PHE A 128 -2.61 14.25 -4.46
C PHE A 128 -1.27 14.94 -4.15
N LEU A 129 -0.40 14.29 -3.38
CA LEU A 129 0.93 14.80 -3.06
C LEU A 129 1.78 14.97 -4.33
N ILE A 130 1.74 14.02 -5.27
CA ILE A 130 2.43 14.16 -6.57
C ILE A 130 1.88 15.36 -7.34
N GLN A 131 0.55 15.48 -7.46
CA GLN A 131 -0.09 16.60 -8.13
C GLN A 131 0.37 17.94 -7.52
N LYS A 132 0.33 18.06 -6.20
CA LYS A 132 0.70 19.30 -5.51
C LYS A 132 2.18 19.62 -5.63
N ASP A 133 3.04 18.60 -5.59
CA ASP A 133 4.48 18.75 -5.75
C ASP A 133 4.84 19.28 -7.14
N LEU A 134 4.23 18.73 -8.19
CA LEU A 134 4.41 19.19 -9.57
C LEU A 134 3.90 20.63 -9.76
N GLU A 135 2.77 20.97 -9.15
CA GLU A 135 2.23 22.34 -9.17
C GLU A 135 3.20 23.32 -8.49
N ASN A 136 3.72 22.97 -7.31
CA ASN A 136 4.69 23.80 -6.59
C ASN A 136 5.99 24.04 -7.38
N ARG A 137 6.46 23.04 -8.15
CA ARG A 137 7.69 23.15 -8.96
C ARG A 137 7.52 24.01 -10.20
N THR A 138 6.38 23.86 -10.86
CA THR A 138 6.18 24.41 -12.20
C THR A 138 5.36 25.69 -12.20
N GLY A 139 4.69 26.00 -11.08
CA GLY A 139 3.68 27.05 -10.99
C GLY A 139 2.42 26.76 -11.81
N LYS A 140 2.25 25.53 -12.33
CA LYS A 140 1.16 25.13 -13.23
C LYS A 140 0.57 23.79 -12.82
N GLN A 141 -0.72 23.57 -13.09
CA GLN A 141 -1.37 22.29 -12.84
C GLN A 141 -1.03 21.27 -13.93
N ILE A 142 0.12 20.60 -13.80
CA ILE A 142 0.61 19.62 -14.78
C ILE A 142 -0.29 18.37 -14.84
N LEU A 143 -0.76 17.90 -13.68
CA LEU A 143 -1.71 16.80 -13.57
C LEU A 143 -3.02 17.32 -12.95
N ILE A 144 -4.12 17.17 -13.69
CA ILE A 144 -5.45 17.60 -13.26
C ILE A 144 -6.32 16.37 -13.06
N ARG A 145 -6.83 16.19 -11.83
CA ARG A 145 -7.82 15.16 -11.53
C ARG A 145 -9.20 15.56 -12.08
N LYS A 146 -9.74 14.77 -13.00
CA LYS A 146 -11.06 14.98 -13.62
C LYS A 146 -12.19 14.30 -12.88
N GLY A 147 -11.90 13.19 -12.19
CA GLY A 147 -12.88 12.46 -11.41
C GLY A 147 -12.37 11.07 -11.00
N GLU A 148 -13.19 10.36 -10.24
CA GLU A 148 -13.03 8.93 -9.98
C GLU A 148 -14.27 8.22 -10.50
N THR A 149 -14.11 7.17 -11.30
CA THR A 149 -15.25 6.36 -11.77
C THR A 149 -14.93 4.87 -11.76
N TYR A 150 -16.00 4.07 -11.82
CA TYR A 150 -15.95 2.66 -12.15
C TYR A 150 -16.31 2.52 -13.63
N GLN A 151 -15.41 2.04 -14.48
CA GLN A 151 -15.74 1.84 -15.89
C GLN A 151 -16.28 0.44 -16.15
N TYR A 152 -15.38 -0.53 -16.21
CA TYR A 152 -15.74 -1.90 -16.59
C TYR A 152 -15.56 -2.84 -15.41
N LEU A 153 -16.54 -3.70 -15.18
CA LEU A 153 -16.40 -4.91 -14.38
C LEU A 153 -16.35 -6.11 -15.31
N TYR A 154 -15.62 -7.15 -14.91
CA TYR A 154 -15.42 -8.35 -15.73
C TYR A 154 -16.08 -9.56 -15.07
N PHE A 155 -16.54 -10.51 -15.87
CA PHE A 155 -17.10 -11.76 -15.38
C PHE A 155 -17.01 -12.88 -16.42
N THR A 156 -17.14 -14.12 -15.97
CA THR A 156 -17.39 -15.29 -16.84
C THR A 156 -18.78 -15.86 -16.57
N ALA A 157 -19.42 -16.36 -17.61
CA ALA A 157 -20.73 -17.03 -17.53
C ALA A 157 -20.75 -18.24 -18.50
N SER A 158 -21.72 -19.14 -18.34
CA SER A 158 -21.99 -20.17 -19.35
C SER A 158 -22.39 -19.51 -20.69
N ASN A 159 -22.23 -20.21 -21.81
CA ASN A 159 -22.58 -19.65 -23.12
C ASN A 159 -24.08 -19.29 -23.18
N ASP A 160 -24.94 -20.18 -22.68
CA ASP A 160 -26.40 -19.98 -22.67
C ASP A 160 -26.80 -18.76 -21.80
N ASP A 161 -26.25 -18.66 -20.59
CA ASP A 161 -26.52 -17.51 -19.72
C ASP A 161 -25.99 -16.21 -20.32
N ALA A 162 -24.80 -16.24 -20.94
CA ALA A 162 -24.20 -15.07 -21.55
C ALA A 162 -25.01 -14.53 -22.72
N GLU A 163 -25.57 -15.40 -23.58
CA GLU A 163 -26.44 -14.98 -24.68
C GLU A 163 -27.69 -14.26 -24.18
N GLU A 164 -28.31 -14.76 -23.10
CA GLU A 164 -29.47 -14.11 -22.49
C GLU A 164 -29.10 -12.78 -21.82
N LEU A 165 -27.96 -12.74 -21.12
CA LEU A 165 -27.44 -11.53 -20.49
C LEU A 165 -27.16 -10.42 -21.52
N MET A 166 -26.52 -10.75 -22.64
CA MET A 166 -26.23 -9.77 -23.70
C MET A 166 -27.49 -9.23 -24.38
N LYS A 167 -28.57 -10.02 -24.45
CA LYS A 167 -29.89 -9.53 -24.93
C LYS A 167 -30.56 -8.60 -23.91
N THR A 168 -30.38 -8.87 -22.62
CA THR A 168 -31.05 -8.14 -21.52
C THR A 168 -30.31 -6.85 -21.14
N PHE A 169 -28.99 -6.86 -21.20
CA PHE A 169 -28.11 -5.78 -20.76
C PHE A 169 -27.22 -5.31 -21.91
N PRO A 170 -27.57 -4.22 -22.62
CA PRO A 170 -26.76 -3.69 -23.72
C PRO A 170 -25.39 -3.17 -23.28
N GLU A 171 -25.18 -2.96 -21.98
CA GLU A 171 -23.88 -2.59 -21.40
C GLU A 171 -22.87 -3.74 -21.37
N ILE A 172 -23.31 -4.97 -21.68
CA ILE A 172 -22.46 -6.16 -21.67
C ILE A 172 -21.87 -6.40 -23.07
N SER A 173 -20.55 -6.61 -23.12
CA SER A 173 -19.84 -7.02 -24.34
C SER A 173 -18.88 -8.14 -24.05
N ARG A 174 -18.63 -8.99 -25.05
CA ARG A 174 -17.61 -10.05 -24.97
C ARG A 174 -16.23 -9.43 -25.03
N GLU A 175 -15.36 -9.81 -24.11
CA GLU A 175 -13.99 -9.31 -24.01
C GLU A 175 -12.97 -10.29 -24.61
N SER A 176 -13.08 -11.58 -24.25
CA SER A 176 -12.15 -12.60 -24.75
C SER A 176 -12.80 -13.98 -24.83
N SER A 177 -12.07 -14.95 -25.35
CA SER A 177 -12.37 -16.37 -25.16
C SER A 177 -12.29 -16.77 -23.68
N GLY A 178 -12.74 -17.98 -23.38
CA GLY A 178 -12.43 -18.62 -22.10
C GLY A 178 -10.93 -18.85 -21.95
N TYR A 179 -10.51 -19.11 -20.72
CA TYR A 179 -9.12 -19.34 -20.37
C TYR A 179 -8.96 -20.65 -19.61
N SER A 180 -7.73 -21.16 -19.61
CA SER A 180 -7.31 -22.33 -18.84
C SER A 180 -6.10 -21.96 -17.99
N ARG A 181 -6.00 -22.54 -16.80
CA ARG A 181 -4.91 -22.32 -15.85
C ARG A 181 -4.61 -23.58 -15.06
N LYS A 182 -3.47 -23.63 -14.38
CA LYS A 182 -3.13 -24.78 -13.53
C LYS A 182 -3.68 -24.59 -12.12
N GLY A 183 -4.14 -25.70 -11.53
CA GLY A 183 -4.62 -25.77 -10.15
C GLY A 183 -3.59 -25.26 -9.16
N PHE A 184 -4.06 -24.75 -8.02
CA PHE A 184 -3.15 -24.18 -7.02
C PHE A 184 -2.39 -25.25 -6.24
N PHE A 185 -3.09 -26.29 -5.79
CA PHE A 185 -2.53 -27.39 -5.00
C PHE A 185 -2.26 -28.66 -5.79
N HIS A 186 -3.01 -28.86 -6.87
CA HIS A 186 -2.94 -30.04 -7.72
C HIS A 186 -2.56 -29.62 -9.14
N ASN A 187 -1.84 -30.49 -9.86
CA ASN A 187 -1.46 -30.28 -11.26
C ASN A 187 -2.65 -30.50 -12.22
N GLU A 188 -3.85 -30.12 -11.79
CA GLU A 188 -5.09 -30.20 -12.56
C GLU A 188 -5.26 -28.96 -13.43
N GLU A 189 -5.94 -29.12 -14.57
CA GLU A 189 -6.26 -28.02 -15.46
C GLU A 189 -7.62 -27.42 -15.07
N ILE A 190 -7.65 -26.14 -14.69
CA ILE A 190 -8.86 -25.39 -14.36
C ILE A 190 -9.25 -24.52 -15.55
N ARG A 191 -10.43 -24.78 -16.12
CA ARG A 191 -10.99 -24.00 -17.22
C ARG A 191 -12.08 -23.05 -16.74
N SER A 192 -12.15 -21.87 -17.35
CA SER A 192 -13.27 -20.95 -17.15
C SER A 192 -14.59 -21.57 -17.63
N VAL A 193 -15.69 -21.27 -16.93
CA VAL A 193 -17.05 -21.74 -17.27
C VAL A 193 -17.47 -21.36 -18.70
N GLY A 194 -16.95 -20.24 -19.22
CA GLY A 194 -17.15 -19.79 -20.59
C GLY A 194 -16.25 -18.62 -20.93
N ALA A 195 -16.63 -17.84 -21.94
CA ALA A 195 -15.93 -16.63 -22.34
C ALA A 195 -15.90 -15.57 -21.22
N VAL A 196 -14.99 -14.60 -21.37
CA VAL A 196 -14.93 -13.43 -20.49
C VAL A 196 -15.73 -12.30 -21.11
N TYR A 197 -16.54 -11.66 -20.28
CA TYR A 197 -17.38 -10.53 -20.63
C TYR A 197 -17.03 -9.33 -19.75
N LYS A 198 -17.27 -8.14 -20.28
CA LYS A 198 -17.19 -6.88 -19.53
C LYS A 198 -18.54 -6.19 -19.52
N ILE A 199 -18.84 -5.49 -18.44
CA ILE A 199 -20.03 -4.66 -18.28
C ILE A 199 -19.64 -3.24 -17.94
N ASP A 200 -20.17 -2.26 -18.67
CA ASP A 200 -20.09 -0.85 -18.27
C ASP A 200 -21.02 -0.62 -17.07
N ILE A 201 -20.45 -0.66 -15.86
CA ILE A 201 -21.21 -0.58 -14.63
C ILE A 201 -21.78 0.83 -14.39
N SER A 202 -21.12 1.86 -14.93
CA SER A 202 -21.59 3.24 -14.85
C SER A 202 -22.83 3.43 -15.72
N ALA A 203 -22.82 2.89 -16.94
CA ALA A 203 -23.99 2.91 -17.83
C ALA A 203 -25.15 2.09 -17.24
N LEU A 204 -24.87 0.90 -16.70
CA LEU A 204 -25.89 0.06 -16.06
C LEU A 204 -26.53 0.79 -14.87
N TRP A 205 -25.70 1.39 -14.01
CA TRP A 205 -26.16 2.17 -12.88
C TRP A 205 -27.04 3.34 -13.32
N ALA A 206 -26.58 4.08 -14.33
CA ALA A 206 -27.32 5.20 -14.87
C ALA A 206 -28.66 4.80 -15.51
N ARG A 207 -28.82 3.56 -15.98
CA ARG A 207 -30.09 3.10 -16.55
C ARG A 207 -31.04 2.48 -15.53
N LEU A 208 -30.51 1.66 -14.60
CA LEU A 208 -31.34 0.78 -13.76
C LEU A 208 -31.24 1.02 -12.25
N TYR A 209 -30.21 1.73 -11.77
CA TYR A 209 -29.89 1.79 -10.35
C TYR A 209 -29.55 3.19 -9.83
N ARG A 210 -30.05 4.26 -10.48
CA ARG A 210 -29.80 5.66 -10.07
C ARG A 210 -30.24 5.98 -8.64
N ASP A 211 -31.17 5.19 -8.08
CA ASP A 211 -31.63 5.26 -6.70
C ASP A 211 -30.57 4.78 -5.69
N ARG A 212 -29.50 4.14 -6.15
CA ARG A 212 -28.46 3.51 -5.30
C ARG A 212 -27.13 4.22 -5.45
N ASN A 213 -26.26 4.03 -4.46
CA ASN A 213 -24.86 4.43 -4.57
C ASN A 213 -24.10 3.46 -5.49
N LEU A 214 -23.38 3.97 -6.51
CA LEU A 214 -22.62 3.16 -7.47
C LEU A 214 -21.57 2.26 -6.79
N ARG A 215 -20.87 2.72 -5.76
CA ARG A 215 -19.90 1.91 -4.99
C ARG A 215 -20.59 0.70 -4.36
N LYS A 216 -21.82 0.87 -3.86
CA LYS A 216 -22.63 -0.23 -3.30
C LYS A 216 -23.05 -1.22 -4.40
N LEU A 217 -23.39 -0.73 -5.58
CA LEU A 217 -23.70 -1.60 -6.73
C LEU A 217 -22.50 -2.44 -7.15
N VAL A 218 -21.32 -1.83 -7.25
CA VAL A 218 -20.06 -2.53 -7.56
C VAL A 218 -19.76 -3.61 -6.51
N TRP A 219 -19.85 -3.28 -5.23
CA TRP A 219 -19.67 -4.25 -4.15
C TRP A 219 -20.66 -5.42 -4.25
N GLN A 220 -21.94 -5.12 -4.53
CA GLN A 220 -22.97 -6.14 -4.74
C GLN A 220 -22.68 -7.02 -5.96
N PHE A 221 -22.18 -6.44 -7.04
CA PHE A 221 -21.76 -7.21 -8.21
C PHE A 221 -20.60 -8.16 -7.85
N MET A 222 -19.58 -7.68 -7.14
CA MET A 222 -18.40 -8.50 -6.81
C MET A 222 -18.73 -9.65 -5.85
N ARG A 223 -19.74 -9.50 -4.99
CA ARG A 223 -20.11 -10.51 -3.97
C ARG A 223 -21.31 -11.37 -4.34
N PHE A 224 -22.30 -10.78 -5.02
CA PHE A 224 -23.61 -11.39 -5.29
C PHE A 224 -24.11 -11.03 -6.70
N PRO A 225 -23.34 -11.31 -7.76
CA PRO A 225 -23.64 -10.80 -9.09
C PRO A 225 -24.97 -11.33 -9.64
N SER A 226 -25.40 -12.54 -9.26
CA SER A 226 -26.70 -13.09 -9.65
C SER A 226 -27.87 -12.26 -9.13
N LYS A 227 -27.71 -11.49 -8.04
CA LYS A 227 -28.74 -10.55 -7.56
C LYS A 227 -28.86 -9.30 -8.43
N ILE A 228 -27.84 -9.00 -9.24
CA ILE A 228 -27.80 -7.85 -10.15
C ILE A 228 -28.19 -8.26 -11.57
N LEU A 229 -27.68 -9.40 -12.03
CA LEU A 229 -27.84 -9.87 -13.41
C LEU A 229 -28.90 -10.96 -13.59
N GLY A 230 -29.44 -11.53 -12.51
CA GLY A 230 -30.44 -12.60 -12.57
C GLY A 230 -29.91 -13.97 -13.01
N LYS A 231 -28.61 -14.08 -13.33
CA LYS A 231 -27.95 -15.30 -13.84
C LYS A 231 -26.69 -15.64 -13.04
N PRO A 232 -26.27 -16.92 -13.02
CA PRO A 232 -25.01 -17.31 -12.40
C PRO A 232 -23.83 -16.77 -13.21
N VAL A 233 -23.08 -15.85 -12.62
CA VAL A 233 -21.82 -15.34 -13.19
C VAL A 233 -20.73 -15.33 -12.14
N ILE A 234 -19.47 -15.38 -12.59
CA ILE A 234 -18.29 -15.37 -11.74
C ILE A 234 -17.52 -14.07 -12.00
N PRO A 235 -17.51 -13.11 -11.06
CA PRO A 235 -16.79 -11.85 -11.21
C PRO A 235 -15.29 -12.07 -11.36
N LYS A 236 -14.63 -11.22 -12.15
CA LYS A 236 -13.21 -11.26 -12.45
C LYS A 236 -12.54 -9.90 -12.22
N ILE A 237 -11.28 -9.96 -11.83
CA ILE A 237 -10.35 -8.82 -11.90
C ILE A 237 -9.49 -9.07 -13.13
N ALA A 238 -9.52 -8.14 -14.08
CA ALA A 238 -8.72 -8.22 -15.30
C ALA A 238 -7.36 -7.56 -15.05
N VAL A 239 -6.30 -8.27 -15.40
CA VAL A 239 -4.92 -7.81 -15.28
C VAL A 239 -4.28 -7.81 -16.66
N GLU A 240 -3.60 -6.72 -16.99
CA GLU A 240 -2.71 -6.63 -18.14
C GLU A 240 -1.29 -6.39 -17.65
N MET A 241 -0.38 -7.31 -17.98
CA MET A 241 1.04 -7.20 -17.70
C MET A 241 1.78 -6.94 -19.01
N SER A 242 2.58 -5.87 -19.05
CA SER A 242 3.49 -5.58 -20.15
C SER A 242 4.93 -5.77 -19.70
N VAL A 243 5.60 -6.76 -20.25
CA VAL A 243 6.97 -7.13 -19.91
C VAL A 243 7.95 -6.06 -20.40
N ILE A 244 8.85 -5.63 -19.52
CA ILE A 244 9.86 -4.59 -19.82
C ILE A 244 11.25 -5.20 -20.05
N LYS A 245 11.59 -6.23 -19.27
CA LYS A 245 12.88 -6.93 -19.36
C LYS A 245 12.72 -8.25 -20.10
N ASP A 246 13.84 -8.79 -20.58
CA ASP A 246 13.87 -10.12 -21.18
C ASP A 246 13.25 -11.19 -20.25
N MET A 247 12.42 -12.06 -20.83
CA MET A 247 11.65 -13.06 -20.07
C MET A 247 12.53 -14.10 -19.39
N ASP A 248 13.62 -14.53 -20.03
CA ASP A 248 14.55 -15.49 -19.44
C ASP A 248 15.32 -14.85 -18.28
N SER A 249 15.69 -13.56 -18.43
CA SER A 249 16.25 -12.78 -17.34
C SER A 249 15.30 -12.67 -16.15
N ILE A 250 14.02 -12.34 -16.38
CA ILE A 250 13.00 -12.28 -15.32
C ILE A 250 12.92 -13.63 -14.59
N ARG A 251 12.79 -14.72 -15.35
CA ARG A 251 12.69 -16.08 -14.82
C ARG A 251 13.90 -16.42 -13.95
N GLN A 252 15.11 -16.22 -14.46
CA GLN A 252 16.34 -16.54 -13.73
C GLN A 252 16.47 -15.72 -12.43
N GLN A 253 16.21 -14.42 -12.50
CA GLN A 253 16.38 -13.49 -11.39
C GLN A 253 15.38 -13.76 -10.27
N LEU A 254 14.10 -13.96 -10.61
CA LEU A 254 13.06 -14.24 -9.62
C LEU A 254 13.15 -15.65 -9.03
N THR A 255 13.51 -16.65 -9.84
CA THR A 255 13.75 -18.01 -9.33
C THR A 255 14.84 -17.99 -8.27
N ARG A 256 15.99 -17.37 -8.56
CA ARG A 256 17.08 -17.29 -7.59
C ARG A 256 16.70 -16.45 -6.36
N PHE A 257 15.93 -15.38 -6.53
CA PHE A 257 15.43 -14.59 -5.40
C PHE A 257 14.53 -15.42 -4.47
N ILE A 258 13.57 -16.17 -5.01
CA ILE A 258 12.66 -17.03 -4.25
C ILE A 258 13.44 -18.16 -3.55
N GLU A 259 14.44 -18.74 -4.21
CA GLU A 259 15.34 -19.73 -3.59
C GLU A 259 16.08 -19.17 -2.38
N ILE A 260 16.65 -17.96 -2.48
CA ILE A 260 17.30 -17.29 -1.36
C ILE A 260 16.32 -17.12 -0.20
N LEU A 261 15.08 -16.70 -0.47
CA LEU A 261 14.07 -16.60 0.59
C LEU A 261 13.77 -17.97 1.24
N GLY A 262 13.74 -19.05 0.46
CA GLY A 262 13.61 -20.41 0.94
C GLY A 262 14.78 -20.85 1.85
N GLU A 263 16.03 -20.51 1.48
CA GLU A 263 17.23 -20.75 2.29
C GLU A 263 17.11 -20.07 3.67
N PHE A 264 16.74 -18.78 3.70
CA PHE A 264 16.55 -18.04 4.96
C PHE A 264 15.35 -18.54 5.77
N ALA A 265 14.27 -18.98 5.13
CA ALA A 265 13.12 -19.56 5.81
C ALA A 265 13.51 -20.87 6.53
N LEU A 266 14.32 -21.73 5.89
CA LEU A 266 14.87 -22.94 6.51
C LEU A 266 15.77 -22.62 7.72
N ASP A 267 16.64 -21.61 7.59
CA ASP A 267 17.49 -21.19 8.70
C ASP A 267 16.66 -20.65 9.88
N SER A 268 15.60 -19.89 9.60
CA SER A 268 14.69 -19.37 10.63
C SER A 268 13.85 -20.45 11.33
N ALA A 269 13.80 -21.66 10.77
CA ALA A 269 13.20 -22.82 11.45
C ALA A 269 14.08 -23.35 12.58
N ARG A 270 15.40 -23.15 12.48
CA ARG A 270 16.39 -23.60 13.46
C ARG A 270 16.65 -22.57 14.55
N LYS A 271 16.47 -21.28 14.23
CA LYS A 271 16.68 -20.15 15.16
C LYS A 271 15.69 -19.02 14.86
N GLN A 272 15.13 -18.43 15.92
CA GLN A 272 14.38 -17.19 15.78
C GLN A 272 15.31 -16.07 15.29
N MET A 273 14.87 -15.29 14.31
CA MET A 273 15.65 -14.19 13.75
C MET A 273 14.98 -12.86 14.08
N ASP A 274 15.77 -11.87 14.52
CA ASP A 274 15.29 -10.50 14.59
C ASP A 274 15.17 -9.88 13.19
N GLU A 275 14.35 -8.82 13.08
CA GLU A 275 14.11 -8.13 11.81
C GLU A 275 15.41 -7.72 11.10
N LYS A 276 16.33 -7.09 11.82
CA LYS A 276 17.55 -6.54 11.22
C LYS A 276 18.40 -7.67 10.62
N SER A 277 18.68 -8.71 11.40
CA SER A 277 19.49 -9.85 10.97
C SER A 277 18.90 -10.56 9.75
N LEU A 278 17.58 -10.76 9.71
CA LEU A 278 16.91 -11.42 8.57
C LEU A 278 17.07 -10.61 7.29
N PHE A 279 16.68 -9.33 7.31
CA PHE A 279 16.65 -8.51 6.10
C PHE A 279 18.06 -8.14 5.63
N ASP A 280 19.00 -7.85 6.54
CA ASP A 280 20.39 -7.57 6.18
C ASP A 280 21.04 -8.80 5.53
N GLY A 281 20.74 -10.00 6.05
CA GLY A 281 21.17 -11.27 5.46
C GLY A 281 20.64 -11.48 4.04
N ILE A 282 19.32 -11.33 3.84
CA ILE A 282 18.68 -11.47 2.52
C ILE A 282 19.29 -10.48 1.53
N ILE A 283 19.38 -9.20 1.89
CA ILE A 283 19.92 -8.14 1.02
C ILE A 283 21.38 -8.44 0.66
N SER A 284 22.19 -8.83 1.64
CA SER A 284 23.59 -9.18 1.40
C SER A 284 23.71 -10.35 0.43
N LYS A 285 22.89 -11.39 0.57
CA LYS A 285 22.89 -12.56 -0.31
C LYS A 285 22.48 -12.19 -1.73
N VAL A 286 21.41 -11.41 -1.89
CA VAL A 286 20.93 -10.91 -3.19
C VAL A 286 22.02 -10.10 -3.91
N LYS A 287 22.68 -9.17 -3.20
CA LYS A 287 23.78 -8.38 -3.76
C LYS A 287 24.99 -9.24 -4.13
N SER A 288 25.39 -10.18 -3.27
CA SER A 288 26.53 -11.07 -3.53
C SER A 288 26.32 -11.98 -4.74
N ALA A 289 25.06 -12.31 -5.05
CA ALA A 289 24.68 -13.10 -6.22
C ALA A 289 24.51 -12.24 -7.48
N SER A 290 24.82 -10.94 -7.43
CA SER A 290 24.63 -9.98 -8.53
C SER A 290 23.21 -10.00 -9.09
N LEU A 291 22.22 -10.27 -8.24
CA LEU A 291 20.82 -10.29 -8.62
C LEU A 291 20.24 -8.87 -8.61
N LEU A 292 19.29 -8.63 -9.51
CA LEU A 292 18.53 -7.38 -9.59
C LEU A 292 19.43 -6.15 -9.82
N THR A 293 20.52 -6.32 -10.56
CA THR A 293 21.43 -5.22 -10.93
C THR A 293 20.67 -4.13 -11.69
N GLY A 294 20.97 -2.87 -11.35
CA GLY A 294 20.31 -1.70 -11.94
C GLY A 294 18.95 -1.33 -11.33
N VAL A 295 18.40 -2.12 -10.40
CA VAL A 295 17.19 -1.73 -9.65
C VAL A 295 17.55 -0.63 -8.64
N GLN A 296 16.97 0.56 -8.82
CA GLN A 296 17.12 1.66 -7.86
C GLN A 296 16.39 1.34 -6.55
N ASP A 297 16.94 1.84 -5.44
CA ASP A 297 16.38 1.65 -4.10
C ASP A 297 16.19 0.15 -3.73
N LEU A 298 17.10 -0.71 -4.20
CA LEU A 298 16.99 -2.18 -4.09
C LEU A 298 16.74 -2.65 -2.65
N ASP A 299 17.50 -2.13 -1.68
CA ASP A 299 17.45 -2.57 -0.29
C ASP A 299 16.05 -2.37 0.32
N ILE A 300 15.44 -1.21 0.08
CA ILE A 300 14.11 -0.89 0.63
C ILE A 300 13.01 -1.60 -0.15
N LYS A 301 13.18 -1.80 -1.47
CA LYS A 301 12.27 -2.60 -2.29
C LYS A 301 12.26 -4.06 -1.86
N ILE A 302 13.43 -4.68 -1.61
CA ILE A 302 13.51 -6.05 -1.08
C ILE A 302 12.78 -6.16 0.26
N ARG A 303 13.03 -5.23 1.20
CA ARG A 303 12.31 -5.21 2.48
C ARG A 303 10.81 -5.13 2.28
N ASN A 304 10.34 -4.26 1.40
CA ASN A 304 8.92 -4.10 1.11
C ASN A 304 8.31 -5.37 0.50
N ILE A 305 8.96 -5.93 -0.52
CA ILE A 305 8.56 -7.16 -1.20
C ILE A 305 8.41 -8.31 -0.21
N VAL A 306 9.45 -8.55 0.59
CA VAL A 306 9.46 -9.67 1.54
C VAL A 306 8.40 -9.46 2.63
N LYS A 307 8.30 -8.27 3.23
CA LYS A 307 7.28 -7.97 4.26
C LYS A 307 5.85 -8.15 3.75
N ASN A 308 5.56 -7.70 2.53
CA ASN A 308 4.18 -7.68 2.05
C ASN A 308 3.72 -9.01 1.45
N ASN A 309 4.65 -9.76 0.82
CA ASN A 309 4.31 -10.94 0.01
C ASN A 309 4.77 -12.27 0.62
N PHE A 310 5.77 -12.28 1.51
CA PHE A 310 6.35 -13.52 2.04
C PHE A 310 6.22 -13.67 3.56
N VAL A 311 5.63 -12.69 4.24
CA VAL A 311 5.46 -12.65 5.70
C VAL A 311 3.98 -12.65 6.09
N SER A 312 3.60 -13.54 7.01
CA SER A 312 2.35 -13.50 7.77
C SER A 312 2.55 -12.74 9.08
N TYR A 313 1.60 -11.88 9.44
CA TYR A 313 1.56 -11.17 10.72
C TYR A 313 0.51 -11.79 11.65
N ASN A 314 0.55 -11.44 12.95
CA ASN A 314 -0.22 -12.04 14.04
C ASN A 314 -1.65 -12.52 13.66
N GLY A 315 -1.81 -13.81 13.35
CA GLY A 315 -3.11 -14.45 13.09
C GLY A 315 -3.48 -14.61 11.62
N ASP A 316 -2.68 -14.07 10.69
CA ASP A 316 -2.99 -14.09 9.27
C ASP A 316 -2.74 -15.46 8.64
N ARG A 317 -3.78 -16.03 8.02
CA ARG A 317 -3.67 -17.27 7.23
C ARG A 317 -3.19 -16.97 5.82
N PHE A 318 -2.02 -16.36 5.68
CA PHE A 318 -1.36 -16.29 4.37
C PHE A 318 -0.72 -17.65 4.09
N GLN A 319 -1.44 -18.57 3.46
CA GLN A 319 -1.04 -19.98 3.33
C GLN A 319 0.28 -20.18 2.58
N THR A 320 0.76 -19.16 1.88
CA THR A 320 1.98 -19.19 1.05
C THR A 320 3.10 -18.31 1.60
N GLY A 321 2.95 -17.78 2.83
CA GLY A 321 4.02 -17.06 3.50
C GLY A 321 5.16 -17.99 3.86
N LEU A 322 6.40 -17.54 3.65
CA LEU A 322 7.60 -18.25 4.07
C LEU A 322 7.91 -17.99 5.54
N PHE A 323 7.62 -16.77 6.00
CA PHE A 323 7.95 -16.30 7.34
C PHE A 323 6.70 -15.93 8.12
N LYS A 324 6.73 -16.20 9.42
CA LYS A 324 5.76 -15.70 10.40
C LYS A 324 6.45 -14.63 11.25
N CYS A 325 5.84 -13.46 11.32
CA CYS A 325 6.29 -12.36 12.16
C CYS A 325 5.46 -12.28 13.44
N ARG A 326 6.14 -12.15 14.60
CA ARG A 326 5.51 -11.90 15.91
C ARG A 326 6.24 -10.78 16.65
N GLY A 327 5.51 -10.05 17.47
CA GLY A 327 6.04 -8.98 18.32
C GLY A 327 5.37 -7.63 18.05
N GLU A 328 6.06 -6.57 18.50
CA GLU A 328 5.63 -5.18 18.37
C GLU A 328 6.61 -4.38 17.52
N ILE A 329 6.22 -3.15 17.16
CA ILE A 329 7.02 -2.27 16.31
C ILE A 329 8.43 -2.11 16.89
N GLY A 330 9.46 -2.45 16.11
CA GLY A 330 10.86 -2.38 16.53
C GLY A 330 11.40 -3.61 17.27
N ASN A 331 10.53 -4.53 17.72
CA ASN A 331 10.91 -5.79 18.38
C ASN A 331 10.26 -6.99 17.66
N TYR A 332 10.22 -6.93 16.33
CA TYR A 332 9.70 -8.03 15.52
C TYR A 332 10.69 -9.17 15.42
N THR A 333 10.14 -10.37 15.55
CA THR A 333 10.87 -11.62 15.38
C THR A 333 10.21 -12.45 14.29
N TYR A 334 11.06 -13.17 13.56
CA TYR A 334 10.70 -13.92 12.38
C TYR A 334 11.06 -15.38 12.57
N THR A 335 10.11 -16.25 12.28
CA THR A 335 10.27 -17.70 12.26
C THR A 335 9.71 -18.25 10.96
N VAL A 336 9.99 -19.52 10.67
CA VAL A 336 9.32 -20.22 9.58
C VAL A 336 7.79 -20.27 9.80
N GLN A 337 7.01 -20.12 8.73
CA GLN A 337 5.54 -20.26 8.79
C GLN A 337 5.07 -21.64 8.30
N ASN A 338 5.49 -22.03 7.11
CA ASN A 338 5.09 -23.25 6.39
C ASN A 338 6.31 -24.10 6.08
N ILE A 339 6.13 -25.30 5.53
CA ILE A 339 7.26 -26.13 5.06
C ILE A 339 7.99 -25.34 3.95
N PRO A 340 9.25 -24.87 4.17
CA PRO A 340 9.87 -23.90 3.27
C PRO A 340 10.02 -24.42 1.84
N ASN A 341 10.45 -25.67 1.67
CA ASN A 341 10.65 -26.26 0.35
C ASN A 341 9.34 -26.33 -0.44
N ILE A 342 8.27 -26.86 0.17
CA ILE A 342 6.95 -26.94 -0.46
C ILE A 342 6.43 -25.54 -0.83
N THR A 343 6.60 -24.58 0.07
CA THR A 343 6.13 -23.21 -0.15
C THR A 343 6.91 -22.53 -1.26
N LYS A 344 8.24 -22.63 -1.24
CA LYS A 344 9.15 -22.14 -2.29
C LYS A 344 8.80 -22.76 -3.64
N ASP A 345 8.62 -24.07 -3.72
CA ASP A 345 8.28 -24.77 -4.97
C ASP A 345 6.92 -24.31 -5.53
N ARG A 346 5.92 -24.02 -4.67
CA ARG A 346 4.65 -23.42 -5.09
C ARG A 346 4.83 -22.04 -5.74
N TRP A 347 5.67 -21.18 -5.16
CA TRP A 347 5.97 -19.86 -5.74
C TRP A 347 6.66 -19.98 -7.10
N LEU A 348 7.67 -20.87 -7.21
CA LEU A 348 8.38 -21.11 -8.47
C LEU A 348 7.44 -21.65 -9.55
N TYR A 349 6.58 -22.60 -9.21
CA TYR A 349 5.60 -23.14 -10.15
C TYR A 349 4.62 -22.07 -10.65
N LYS A 350 4.15 -21.18 -9.77
CA LYS A 350 3.24 -20.09 -10.15
C LYS A 350 3.94 -18.97 -10.92
N LEU A 351 5.23 -18.75 -10.70
CA LEU A 351 6.03 -17.87 -11.54
C LEU A 351 6.10 -18.41 -12.98
N GLU A 352 6.40 -19.69 -13.17
CA GLU A 352 6.42 -20.28 -14.51
C GLU A 352 5.04 -20.21 -15.19
N GLU A 353 3.96 -20.53 -14.46
CA GLU A 353 2.60 -20.40 -14.99
C GLU A 353 2.26 -18.97 -15.40
N LEU A 354 2.67 -17.96 -14.62
CA LEU A 354 2.40 -16.54 -14.94
C LEU A 354 3.13 -16.09 -16.21
N LEU A 355 4.32 -16.63 -16.47
CA LEU A 355 5.18 -16.24 -17.59
C LEU A 355 4.90 -17.05 -18.88
N GLU A 356 4.17 -18.16 -18.78
CA GLU A 356 3.80 -19.04 -19.91
C GLU A 356 2.88 -18.38 -20.96
N PRO A 357 1.79 -17.64 -20.61
CA PRO A 357 0.80 -17.13 -21.58
C PRO A 357 1.17 -15.77 -22.21
N CYS A 358 2.44 -15.38 -22.20
CA CYS A 358 2.85 -14.05 -22.67
C CYS A 358 3.12 -14.05 -24.18
N GLU A 359 2.21 -13.46 -24.95
CA GLU A 359 2.38 -13.23 -26.39
C GLU A 359 2.96 -11.83 -26.63
N GLU A 360 4.07 -11.73 -27.39
CA GLU A 360 4.72 -10.45 -27.71
C GLU A 360 5.04 -9.55 -26.48
N GLY A 361 5.25 -10.17 -25.31
CA GLY A 361 5.53 -9.46 -24.06
C GLY A 361 4.30 -8.86 -23.38
N ILE A 362 3.09 -9.21 -23.81
CA ILE A 362 1.83 -8.82 -23.14
C ILE A 362 1.12 -10.07 -22.63
N CYS A 363 0.69 -10.04 -21.38
CA CYS A 363 0.00 -11.15 -20.74
C CYS A 363 -1.29 -10.63 -20.11
N ARG A 364 -2.42 -11.24 -20.45
CA ARG A 364 -3.75 -10.88 -19.92
C ARG A 364 -4.28 -11.99 -19.03
N LEU A 365 -4.66 -11.64 -17.80
CA LEU A 365 -5.12 -12.58 -16.79
C LEU A 365 -6.49 -12.16 -16.26
N TYR A 366 -7.30 -13.15 -15.87
CA TYR A 366 -8.60 -12.92 -15.24
C TYR A 366 -8.65 -13.67 -13.90
N LEU A 367 -8.48 -12.91 -12.83
CA LEU A 367 -8.34 -13.42 -11.46
C LEU A 367 -9.70 -13.45 -10.74
N ASN A 368 -9.83 -14.36 -9.79
CA ASN A 368 -11.02 -14.50 -8.96
C ASN A 368 -10.85 -13.63 -7.71
N GLY A 369 -11.77 -12.71 -7.42
CA GLY A 369 -11.51 -11.64 -6.42
C GLY A 369 -10.99 -12.07 -5.04
N GLN A 370 -11.36 -13.25 -4.51
CA GLN A 370 -10.92 -13.74 -3.20
C GLN A 370 -10.61 -15.24 -3.23
N ASP A 371 -9.45 -15.63 -3.77
CA ASP A 371 -8.89 -16.98 -3.61
C ASP A 371 -7.35 -16.98 -3.52
N GLU A 372 -6.77 -18.09 -3.04
CA GLU A 372 -5.33 -18.22 -2.81
C GLU A 372 -4.50 -18.10 -4.09
N TYR A 373 -5.04 -18.57 -5.22
CA TYR A 373 -4.38 -18.42 -6.51
C TYR A 373 -4.22 -16.94 -6.86
N THR A 374 -5.29 -16.17 -6.70
CA THR A 374 -5.33 -14.74 -6.98
C THR A 374 -4.40 -13.97 -6.07
N GLU A 375 -4.31 -14.33 -4.78
CA GLU A 375 -3.36 -13.72 -3.86
C GLU A 375 -1.89 -13.91 -4.30
N VAL A 376 -1.50 -15.13 -4.67
CA VAL A 376 -0.12 -15.43 -5.12
C VAL A 376 0.20 -14.78 -6.46
N ILE A 377 -0.69 -14.88 -7.44
CA ILE A 377 -0.49 -14.27 -8.76
C ILE A 377 -0.42 -12.74 -8.63
N THR A 378 -1.30 -12.12 -7.84
CA THR A 378 -1.24 -10.68 -7.57
C THR A 378 0.07 -10.29 -6.90
N SER A 379 0.57 -11.12 -5.97
CA SER A 379 1.86 -10.87 -5.33
C SER A 379 3.03 -10.95 -6.31
N LEU A 380 3.05 -11.96 -7.20
CA LEU A 380 4.07 -12.08 -8.25
C LEU A 380 4.04 -10.89 -9.22
N LEU A 381 2.85 -10.47 -9.65
CA LEU A 381 2.64 -9.29 -10.49
C LEU A 381 3.19 -8.02 -9.81
N ASN A 382 2.86 -7.80 -8.53
CA ASN A 382 3.37 -6.66 -7.77
C ASN A 382 4.89 -6.70 -7.62
N ILE A 383 5.49 -7.87 -7.45
CA ILE A 383 6.95 -8.04 -7.36
C ILE A 383 7.61 -7.64 -8.70
N LEU A 384 7.06 -8.12 -9.82
CA LEU A 384 7.53 -7.77 -11.16
C LEU A 384 7.43 -6.26 -11.40
N ASP A 385 6.33 -5.64 -10.98
CA ASP A 385 6.13 -4.19 -11.07
C ASP A 385 7.16 -3.43 -10.23
N ILE A 386 7.26 -3.71 -8.91
CA ILE A 386 8.23 -3.06 -7.99
C ILE A 386 9.66 -3.12 -8.52
N LEU A 387 10.07 -4.26 -9.09
CA LEU A 387 11.42 -4.47 -9.59
C LEU A 387 11.67 -3.87 -10.98
N GLY A 388 10.66 -3.23 -11.58
CA GLY A 388 10.75 -2.66 -12.93
C GLY A 388 10.99 -3.72 -14.00
N MET A 389 10.46 -4.93 -13.79
CA MET A 389 10.55 -6.05 -14.74
C MET A 389 9.34 -6.08 -15.69
N ALA A 390 8.19 -5.62 -15.21
CA ALA A 390 6.97 -5.46 -15.99
C ALA A 390 6.21 -4.21 -15.52
N ASN A 391 5.26 -3.76 -16.34
CA ASN A 391 4.25 -2.78 -15.97
C ASN A 391 2.91 -3.50 -15.82
N VAL A 392 2.30 -3.43 -14.64
CA VAL A 392 1.06 -4.15 -14.34
C VAL A 392 -0.11 -3.18 -14.20
N LYS A 393 -1.21 -3.48 -14.88
CA LYS A 393 -2.45 -2.72 -14.80
C LYS A 393 -3.60 -3.61 -14.34
N PHE A 394 -4.29 -3.19 -13.30
CA PHE A 394 -5.49 -3.82 -12.78
C PHE A 394 -6.73 -3.06 -13.25
N SER A 395 -7.75 -3.81 -13.65
CA SER A 395 -9.04 -3.28 -14.05
C SER A 395 -10.19 -4.19 -13.61
N GLY A 396 -11.36 -3.59 -13.38
CA GLY A 396 -12.44 -4.24 -12.66
C GLY A 396 -12.19 -4.31 -11.15
N GLY A 397 -13.03 -5.05 -10.44
CA GLY A 397 -12.97 -5.13 -8.97
C GLY A 397 -13.72 -4.02 -8.25
N GLU A 398 -13.40 -3.84 -6.96
CA GLU A 398 -14.08 -2.88 -6.07
C GLU A 398 -13.41 -1.49 -6.02
N SER A 399 -12.26 -1.32 -6.67
CA SER A 399 -11.49 -0.08 -6.67
C SER A 399 -11.92 0.85 -7.80
N CYS A 400 -11.95 2.15 -7.48
CA CYS A 400 -12.17 3.19 -8.49
C CYS A 400 -10.90 3.38 -9.33
N ALA A 401 -11.09 3.91 -10.53
CA ALA A 401 -9.99 4.46 -11.31
C ALA A 401 -10.04 5.99 -11.28
N VAL A 402 -8.87 6.61 -11.10
CA VAL A 402 -8.68 8.07 -11.12
C VAL A 402 -8.42 8.52 -12.55
N HIS A 403 -9.27 9.42 -13.05
CA HIS A 403 -9.09 10.05 -14.35
C HIS A 403 -8.21 11.29 -14.20
N LEU A 404 -7.06 11.28 -14.86
CA LEU A 404 -6.09 12.36 -14.82
C LEU A 404 -5.88 12.94 -16.22
N LYS A 405 -5.77 14.26 -16.30
CA LYS A 405 -5.34 15.00 -17.49
C LYS A 405 -3.94 15.54 -17.26
N CYS A 406 -2.98 15.08 -18.06
CA CYS A 406 -1.67 15.67 -18.17
C CYS A 406 -1.71 16.84 -19.16
N THR A 407 -1.46 18.06 -18.69
CA THR A 407 -1.45 19.26 -19.53
C THR A 407 -0.10 19.50 -20.21
N ASP A 408 0.99 18.99 -19.63
CA ASP A 408 2.34 19.08 -20.18
C ASP A 408 3.01 17.70 -20.19
N ARG A 409 2.81 16.98 -21.30
CA ARG A 409 3.34 15.62 -21.49
C ARG A 409 4.87 15.62 -21.53
N ASN A 410 5.48 16.62 -22.16
CA ASN A 410 6.92 16.68 -22.34
C ASN A 410 7.62 16.86 -20.98
N TYR A 411 7.08 17.72 -20.12
CA TYR A 411 7.60 17.87 -18.76
C TYR A 411 7.60 16.53 -18.03
N ILE A 412 6.47 15.82 -18.03
CA ILE A 412 6.39 14.53 -17.33
C ILE A 412 7.35 13.51 -17.95
N LEU A 413 7.32 13.32 -19.27
CA LEU A 413 8.13 12.33 -19.98
C LEU A 413 9.65 12.54 -19.79
N ASN A 414 10.09 13.79 -19.60
CA ASN A 414 11.49 14.12 -19.36
C ASN A 414 11.93 13.96 -17.89
N ASN A 415 10.99 13.99 -16.93
CA ASN A 415 11.32 14.08 -15.50
C ASN A 415 10.86 12.88 -14.65
N PHE A 416 9.94 12.03 -15.13
CA PHE A 416 9.30 11.02 -14.28
C PHE A 416 10.27 9.99 -13.68
N LYS A 417 11.32 9.57 -14.42
CA LYS A 417 12.28 8.54 -13.96
C LYS A 417 13.12 8.98 -12.78
N ASN A 418 13.43 10.27 -12.70
CA ASN A 418 14.24 10.85 -11.63
C ASN A 418 13.36 11.63 -10.65
N TYR A 419 12.06 11.34 -10.63
CA TYR A 419 11.14 12.01 -9.74
C TYR A 419 11.49 11.73 -8.29
N TYR A 420 11.34 12.78 -7.51
CA TYR A 420 11.57 12.83 -6.07
C TYR A 420 10.50 13.76 -5.56
N CYS A 421 9.78 13.48 -4.47
CA CYS A 421 8.70 14.34 -3.99
C CYS A 421 9.23 15.27 -2.89
N GLU A 422 9.25 16.58 -3.14
CA GLU A 422 9.77 17.58 -2.19
C GLU A 422 8.86 17.70 -0.97
N ILE A 423 7.55 17.67 -1.19
CA ILE A 423 6.56 17.72 -0.10
C ILE A 423 6.77 16.58 0.91
N THR A 424 6.90 15.32 0.47
CA THR A 424 7.10 14.21 1.41
C THR A 424 8.47 14.26 2.09
N ARG A 425 9.50 14.83 1.44
CA ARG A 425 10.80 15.08 2.08
C ARG A 425 10.66 16.11 3.19
N ASP A 426 9.98 17.21 2.93
CA ASP A 426 9.83 18.29 3.90
C ASP A 426 8.99 17.88 5.09
N ILE A 427 7.92 17.10 4.87
CA ILE A 427 7.15 16.50 5.96
C ILE A 427 8.04 15.60 6.83
N ARG A 428 8.85 14.73 6.23
CA ARG A 428 9.78 13.86 6.98
C ARG A 428 10.83 14.64 7.75
N ARG A 429 11.43 15.68 7.14
CA ARG A 429 12.39 16.56 7.81
C ARG A 429 11.77 17.28 9.01
N ARG A 430 10.51 17.73 8.90
CA ARG A 430 9.78 18.34 10.03
C ARG A 430 9.57 17.33 11.15
N ILE A 431 9.14 16.11 10.80
CA ILE A 431 8.98 15.02 11.77
C ILE A 431 10.30 14.70 12.48
N ASP A 432 11.42 14.62 11.76
CA ASP A 432 12.76 14.39 12.33
C ASP A 432 13.19 15.52 13.28
N ARG A 433 12.91 16.77 12.92
CA ARG A 433 13.23 17.94 13.75
C ARG A 433 12.41 17.95 15.03
N GLU A 434 11.11 17.73 14.93
CA GLU A 434 10.23 17.66 16.12
C GLU A 434 10.67 16.53 17.07
N GLU A 435 11.11 15.39 16.54
CA GLU A 435 11.68 14.33 17.36
C GLU A 435 12.91 14.80 18.14
N GLN A 436 13.83 15.49 17.46
CA GLN A 436 15.06 15.96 18.07
C GLN A 436 14.76 17.00 19.15
N ILE A 437 13.85 17.94 18.88
CA ILE A 437 13.40 18.96 19.85
C ILE A 437 12.80 18.29 21.08
N MET A 438 11.90 17.32 20.89
CA MET A 438 11.31 16.59 22.01
C MET A 438 12.34 15.78 22.79
N ARG A 439 13.30 15.15 22.09
CA ARG A 439 14.39 14.41 22.72
C ARG A 439 15.26 15.33 23.56
N ASP A 440 15.62 16.50 23.05
CA ASP A 440 16.44 17.46 23.76
C ASP A 440 15.70 17.99 25.00
N PHE A 441 14.43 18.35 24.86
CA PHE A 441 13.60 18.84 25.97
C PHE A 441 13.54 17.85 27.16
N PHE A 442 13.40 16.55 26.89
CA PHE A 442 13.28 15.55 27.95
C PHE A 442 14.62 14.97 28.44
N THR A 443 15.72 15.10 27.69
CA THR A 443 17.02 14.52 28.07
C THR A 443 18.01 15.55 28.61
N MET A 444 17.87 16.83 28.25
CA MET A 444 18.68 17.90 28.83
C MET A 444 18.36 18.08 30.32
N LYS A 445 19.40 18.35 31.11
CA LYS A 445 19.27 18.72 32.52
C LYS A 445 18.83 20.18 32.61
N LEU A 446 17.52 20.39 32.55
CA LEU A 446 16.87 21.69 32.67
C LEU A 446 16.08 21.75 33.98
N ASP A 447 16.17 22.88 34.69
CA ASP A 447 15.21 23.23 35.75
C ASP A 447 13.87 23.71 35.16
N ASP A 448 12.88 23.96 36.02
CA ASP A 448 11.53 24.33 35.57
C ASP A 448 11.48 25.66 34.81
N SER A 449 12.32 26.64 35.20
CA SER A 449 12.40 27.93 34.50
C SER A 449 12.98 27.74 33.10
N GLN A 450 14.08 26.98 33.01
CA GLN A 450 14.74 26.67 31.75
C GLN A 450 13.84 25.86 30.80
N ARG A 451 12.95 25.01 31.34
CA ARG A 451 11.94 24.29 30.54
C ARG A 451 10.91 25.25 29.94
N TRP A 452 10.44 26.24 30.70
CA TRP A 452 9.56 27.27 30.17
C TRP A 452 10.25 28.13 29.11
N ASP A 453 11.50 28.53 29.34
CA ASP A 453 12.30 29.26 28.35
C ASP A 453 12.49 28.44 27.06
N PHE A 454 12.70 27.13 27.18
CA PHE A 454 12.80 26.24 26.02
C PHE A 454 11.48 26.24 25.21
N ILE A 455 10.35 26.07 25.89
CA ILE A 455 9.01 26.08 25.26
C ILE A 455 8.75 27.42 24.57
N GLU A 456 9.06 28.54 25.23
CA GLU A 456 8.90 29.87 24.65
C GLU A 456 9.78 30.03 23.39
N ASN A 457 11.06 29.65 23.47
CA ASN A 457 11.98 29.72 22.33
C ASN A 457 11.53 28.81 21.16
N TYR A 458 10.89 27.67 21.43
CA TYR A 458 10.28 26.83 20.39
C TYR A 458 9.18 27.61 19.64
N PHE A 459 8.22 28.21 20.34
CA PHE A 459 7.12 28.95 19.69
C PHE A 459 7.55 30.27 19.05
N LEU A 460 8.62 30.90 19.56
CA LEU A 460 9.24 32.06 18.94
C LEU A 460 10.10 31.71 17.71
N GLY A 461 10.24 30.42 17.37
CA GLY A 461 11.06 29.97 16.25
C GLY A 461 12.55 30.21 16.45
N ARG A 462 13.04 30.16 17.68
CA ARG A 462 14.48 30.28 18.02
C ARG A 462 15.18 28.93 18.14
N ILE A 463 14.42 27.84 18.21
CA ILE A 463 14.91 26.46 18.21
C ILE A 463 14.53 25.84 16.84
N TYR A 464 15.53 25.37 16.07
CA TYR A 464 15.37 24.83 14.71
C TYR A 464 16.05 23.50 14.49
#